data_AF-A0A445BXG3-F1
#
_entry.id   AF-A0A445BXG3-F1
#
_cell.length_a   1.000
_cell.length_b   1.000
_cell.length_c   1.000
_cell.angle_alpha   90.00
_cell.angle_beta   90.00
_cell.angle_gamma   90.00
#
_symmetry.space_group_name_H-M   'P 1'
#
loop_
_entity.id
_entity.type
_entity.pdbx_description
1 polymer ?
#
loop_
_entity_poly.entity_id
_entity_poly.type
_entity_poly.pdbx_seq_one_letter_code
_entity_poly.pdbx_strand_id
1 'polypeptide(L)'
;MLPKIRLQPTQLTLSLEIFTMLLSTDAKRLIGRKYSDPVIENDLKLWPFKVVADAEDKPKIVVNYKGQEKELTPEEISSMILTKMKDIAVAFLESPVTDAVVTVPAYFSHSQRKATKDAGTIAGLNVMRIINEPTAAALAYGLQKKPNCVEKRNVFVFDLGGGTLDVSLLTIKGGTYQVKATAGDTHLGGEDFDNRMVSYLAKEFKKKHKEDMNGNSKALRRLRNECEKAKRILSYNNEATIDIDALFQGIDFHSTMTRARFEKLNDDLFEKCMDTVKRCFDDARVDKNHVHDIVLVGGSSRIPKVQKLLQSFFPGKELCKSINPDEAVAYGAAVQAYMINNGQEVAKMIEEAEMLKDEDEKYKERVKAKNALDECVYKVKKAIKDGNFFSKVSAMDKQRIMAAIREAREMVNNDGVEQGETYQYKKCLMELQSVTNEIMGKINSDYEEGDNED
;
A
#
# COMPACT_ATOMS: atom_id res chain seq x y z
N MET A 1 25.97 -1.40 24.49
CA MET A 1 26.83 -1.60 23.25
C MET A 1 26.59 -2.99 22.65
N LEU A 2 25.34 -3.22 22.21
CA LEU A 2 24.76 -4.41 21.54
C LEU A 2 25.19 -4.44 20.07
N PRO A 3 25.91 -5.40 19.61
CA PRO A 3 26.36 -5.37 18.20
C PRO A 3 25.20 -5.61 17.22
N LYS A 4 24.62 -4.57 16.54
CA LYS A 4 23.94 -4.34 15.24
C LYS A 4 24.61 -5.15 14.12
N ILE A 5 24.36 -6.46 14.09
CA ILE A 5 24.65 -7.11 12.79
C ILE A 5 23.44 -6.93 11.86
N ARG A 6 23.16 -5.75 11.34
CA ARG A 6 22.32 -5.40 10.18
C ARG A 6 22.93 -5.96 8.88
N LEU A 7 22.54 -7.18 8.58
CA LEU A 7 22.82 -7.79 7.26
C LEU A 7 22.26 -6.91 6.12
N GLN A 8 23.09 -6.04 5.45
CA GLN A 8 22.92 -5.30 4.18
C GLN A 8 22.18 -6.16 3.14
N PRO A 9 20.95 -5.78 2.72
CA PRO A 9 19.99 -6.37 1.76
C PRO A 9 20.62 -6.56 0.37
N THR A 10 22.00 -6.50 0.17
CA THR A 10 22.50 -6.61 -1.22
C THR A 10 23.45 -7.80 -1.33
N GLN A 11 23.43 -8.84 -0.38
CA GLN A 11 24.41 -9.93 -0.65
C GLN A 11 23.68 -11.26 -0.67
N LEU A 12 22.32 -11.29 -0.96
CA LEU A 12 21.81 -12.67 -1.16
C LEU A 12 21.37 -12.84 -2.60
N THR A 13 22.27 -12.66 -3.65
CA THR A 13 21.86 -13.19 -4.97
C THR A 13 21.28 -14.61 -4.85
N LEU A 14 20.00 -14.69 -4.48
CA LEU A 14 19.25 -15.94 -4.27
C LEU A 14 19.55 -16.94 -5.39
N SER A 15 20.64 -17.76 -5.30
CA SER A 15 20.74 -18.88 -6.26
C SER A 15 19.36 -19.44 -6.61
N LEU A 16 18.90 -19.54 -7.88
CA LEU A 16 17.68 -20.21 -8.42
C LEU A 16 17.22 -21.35 -7.52
N GLU A 17 18.14 -21.95 -6.71
CA GLU A 17 17.80 -23.08 -5.82
C GLU A 17 17.15 -22.59 -4.52
N ILE A 18 17.55 -21.46 -3.95
CA ILE A 18 16.94 -20.85 -2.73
C ILE A 18 15.63 -20.16 -3.11
N PHE A 19 15.55 -19.74 -4.33
CA PHE A 19 14.32 -19.09 -4.83
C PHE A 19 13.23 -20.13 -5.10
N THR A 20 13.61 -21.26 -5.68
CA THR A 20 12.63 -22.33 -5.91
C THR A 20 12.21 -22.96 -4.56
N MET A 21 13.13 -23.00 -3.61
CA MET A 21 12.81 -23.48 -2.25
C MET A 21 11.96 -22.45 -1.49
N LEU A 22 12.17 -21.16 -1.72
CA LEU A 22 11.49 -20.09 -0.97
C LEU A 22 10.10 -19.82 -1.58
N LEU A 23 9.93 -20.11 -2.96
CA LEU A 23 8.61 -19.98 -3.59
C LEU A 23 7.73 -21.18 -3.23
N SER A 24 8.44 -22.23 -2.77
CA SER A 24 7.71 -23.44 -2.35
C SER A 24 7.39 -23.39 -0.86
N THR A 25 7.88 -22.26 -0.16
CA THR A 25 7.64 -22.19 1.30
C THR A 25 6.38 -21.36 1.59
N ASP A 26 5.28 -21.98 1.92
CA ASP A 26 4.03 -21.38 2.44
C ASP A 26 4.30 -20.39 3.57
N ALA A 27 5.41 -19.51 3.32
CA ALA A 27 5.80 -18.55 4.37
C ALA A 27 4.61 -17.64 4.73
N LYS A 28 3.76 -17.39 3.74
CA LYS A 28 2.61 -16.50 4.03
C LYS A 28 1.72 -17.08 5.15
N ARG A 29 1.69 -18.41 5.28
CA ARG A 29 0.85 -19.02 6.35
C ARG A 29 1.52 -18.87 7.72
N LEU A 30 2.82 -18.44 7.73
CA LEU A 30 3.53 -18.28 9.02
C LEU A 30 3.63 -16.81 9.40
N ILE A 31 3.50 -16.01 8.48
CA ILE A 31 3.81 -14.58 8.72
C ILE A 31 2.84 -14.01 9.76
N GLY A 32 3.47 -13.39 10.84
CA GLY A 32 2.66 -12.65 11.85
C GLY A 32 2.02 -13.59 12.86
N ARG A 33 2.38 -14.93 12.84
CA ARG A 33 1.79 -15.88 13.80
C ARG A 33 2.85 -16.30 14.83
N LYS A 34 2.23 -16.94 15.83
CA LYS A 34 3.16 -17.55 16.81
C LYS A 34 3.40 -19.03 16.49
N TYR A 35 4.60 -19.44 16.79
CA TYR A 35 4.93 -20.86 16.56
C TYR A 35 3.93 -21.79 17.24
N SER A 36 3.40 -21.40 18.31
CA SER A 36 2.52 -22.28 19.12
C SER A 36 1.07 -22.21 18.63
N ASP A 37 0.85 -21.41 17.65
CA ASP A 37 -0.52 -21.35 17.13
C ASP A 37 -0.97 -22.73 16.63
N PRO A 38 -2.17 -23.21 17.08
CA PRO A 38 -2.63 -24.58 16.76
C PRO A 38 -2.72 -24.81 15.25
N VAL A 39 -3.02 -23.72 14.56
CA VAL A 39 -3.19 -23.88 13.10
C VAL A 39 -1.83 -24.22 12.46
N ILE A 40 -0.71 -23.85 13.07
CA ILE A 40 0.63 -24.12 12.51
C ILE A 40 1.06 -25.56 12.83
N GLU A 41 0.58 -26.13 13.90
CA GLU A 41 0.98 -27.49 14.30
C GLU A 41 0.69 -28.52 13.20
N ASN A 42 -0.46 -28.34 12.59
CA ASN A 42 -0.80 -29.32 11.53
C ASN A 42 0.00 -29.06 10.24
N ASP A 43 0.29 -27.83 10.04
CA ASP A 43 1.05 -27.51 8.81
C ASP A 43 2.51 -27.95 8.90
N LEU A 44 3.03 -27.99 10.13
CA LEU A 44 4.46 -28.34 10.30
C LEU A 44 4.71 -29.77 9.82
N LYS A 45 3.62 -30.55 9.86
CA LYS A 45 3.81 -31.96 9.48
C LYS A 45 3.89 -32.11 7.95
N LEU A 46 3.52 -31.03 7.34
CA LEU A 46 3.37 -31.21 5.88
C LEU A 46 4.50 -30.46 5.16
N TRP A 47 5.21 -29.65 5.90
CA TRP A 47 6.18 -28.78 5.21
C TRP A 47 7.50 -29.56 5.04
N PRO A 48 8.10 -29.34 3.93
CA PRO A 48 9.37 -30.04 3.66
C PRO A 48 10.56 -29.34 4.32
N PHE A 49 10.22 -28.31 5.06
CA PHE A 49 11.33 -27.59 5.74
C PHE A 49 11.05 -27.54 7.25
N LYS A 50 12.21 -27.30 7.91
CA LYS A 50 12.11 -27.27 9.39
C LYS A 50 11.75 -25.85 9.87
N VAL A 51 10.82 -25.86 10.86
CA VAL A 51 10.45 -24.57 11.48
C VAL A 51 10.71 -24.66 12.99
N VAL A 52 11.44 -23.61 13.47
CA VAL A 52 11.73 -23.60 14.93
C VAL A 52 11.20 -22.30 15.54
N ALA A 53 11.00 -22.41 16.90
CA ALA A 53 10.52 -21.20 17.60
C ALA A 53 11.71 -20.42 18.18
N ASP A 54 11.57 -19.08 18.09
CA ASP A 54 12.61 -18.30 18.81
C ASP A 54 12.18 -18.00 20.25
N ALA A 55 12.98 -17.09 20.94
CA ALA A 55 12.74 -16.85 22.39
C ALA A 55 11.37 -16.22 22.62
N GLU A 56 10.82 -15.64 21.61
CA GLU A 56 9.51 -14.97 21.78
C GLU A 56 8.39 -15.77 21.11
N ASP A 57 8.66 -17.00 20.78
CA ASP A 57 7.66 -17.91 20.20
C ASP A 57 7.33 -17.53 18.74
N LYS A 58 8.23 -16.91 18.12
CA LYS A 58 8.05 -16.58 16.69
C LYS A 58 8.63 -17.72 15.83
N PRO A 59 7.81 -18.11 14.84
CA PRO A 59 8.33 -19.21 14.01
C PRO A 59 9.45 -18.73 13.07
N LYS A 60 10.55 -19.65 13.03
CA LYS A 60 11.66 -19.36 12.10
C LYS A 60 11.89 -20.57 11.20
N ILE A 61 12.05 -20.15 9.92
CA ILE A 61 12.32 -21.23 8.96
C ILE A 61 13.84 -21.47 8.88
N VAL A 62 14.16 -22.82 8.99
CA VAL A 62 15.60 -23.15 8.99
C VAL A 62 16.00 -23.53 7.55
N VAL A 63 17.02 -22.76 7.07
CA VAL A 63 17.45 -23.04 5.69
C VAL A 63 18.97 -23.27 5.70
N ASN A 64 19.36 -24.16 4.75
CA ASN A 64 20.81 -24.36 4.56
C ASN A 64 21.34 -23.47 3.43
N TYR A 65 22.21 -22.59 3.79
CA TYR A 65 22.75 -21.67 2.78
C TYR A 65 24.28 -21.70 2.86
N LYS A 66 24.83 -22.17 1.64
CA LYS A 66 26.30 -22.26 1.51
C LYS A 66 26.90 -23.11 2.62
N GLY A 67 26.18 -24.14 2.93
CA GLY A 67 26.73 -25.15 3.87
C GLY A 67 26.50 -24.73 5.34
N GLN A 68 25.82 -23.55 5.53
CA GLN A 68 25.53 -23.13 6.91
C GLN A 68 24.02 -23.01 7.14
N GLU A 69 23.69 -23.50 8.37
CA GLU A 69 22.26 -23.40 8.73
C GLU A 69 21.93 -21.96 9.18
N LYS A 70 20.88 -21.49 8.53
CA LYS A 70 20.40 -20.15 8.94
C LYS A 70 18.91 -20.19 9.31
N GLU A 71 18.61 -19.33 10.29
CA GLU A 71 17.18 -19.22 10.69
C GLU A 71 16.61 -17.88 10.21
N LEU A 72 15.60 -18.03 9.40
CA LEU A 72 15.00 -16.80 8.86
C LEU A 72 13.54 -16.67 9.30
N THR A 73 13.21 -15.41 9.57
CA THR A 73 11.78 -15.18 9.90
C THR A 73 10.92 -15.20 8.64
N PRO A 74 9.60 -15.43 8.82
CA PRO A 74 8.70 -15.37 7.65
C PRO A 74 8.76 -14.01 6.96
N GLU A 75 8.95 -12.93 7.70
CA GLU A 75 9.05 -11.59 7.08
C GLU A 75 10.29 -11.51 6.17
N GLU A 76 11.38 -12.09 6.65
CA GLU A 76 12.61 -12.04 5.81
C GLU A 76 12.42 -12.86 4.53
N ILE A 77 11.77 -14.02 4.69
CA ILE A 77 11.54 -14.83 3.47
C ILE A 77 10.60 -14.08 2.52
N SER A 78 9.47 -13.53 3.07
CA SER A 78 8.52 -12.80 2.20
C SER A 78 9.21 -11.59 1.57
N SER A 79 10.15 -10.95 2.26
CA SER A 79 10.84 -9.78 1.69
C SER A 79 11.70 -10.20 0.49
N MET A 80 12.23 -11.36 0.59
CA MET A 80 13.04 -11.82 -0.55
C MET A 80 12.18 -11.99 -1.81
N ILE A 81 10.92 -12.49 -1.58
CA ILE A 81 9.99 -12.58 -2.73
C ILE A 81 9.66 -11.18 -3.24
N LEU A 82 9.43 -10.30 -2.31
CA LEU A 82 9.07 -8.94 -2.74
C LEU A 82 10.26 -8.27 -3.44
N THR A 83 11.43 -8.54 -3.01
CA THR A 83 12.61 -7.95 -3.66
C THR A 83 12.70 -8.43 -5.11
N LYS A 84 12.45 -9.71 -5.30
CA LYS A 84 12.45 -10.22 -6.68
C LYS A 84 11.36 -9.54 -7.53
N MET A 85 10.14 -9.45 -6.90
CA MET A 85 9.08 -8.75 -7.67
C MET A 85 9.49 -7.32 -7.99
N LYS A 86 10.10 -6.65 -7.05
CA LYS A 86 10.59 -5.27 -7.30
C LYS A 86 11.61 -5.26 -8.45
N ASP A 87 12.57 -6.24 -8.43
CA ASP A 87 13.60 -6.27 -9.49
C ASP A 87 12.96 -6.46 -10.86
N ILE A 88 11.98 -7.37 -10.89
CA ILE A 88 11.27 -7.59 -12.17
C ILE A 88 10.61 -6.28 -12.64
N ALA A 89 9.99 -5.60 -11.70
CA ALA A 89 9.31 -4.35 -12.09
C ALA A 89 10.32 -3.29 -12.54
N VAL A 90 11.46 -3.16 -11.84
CA VAL A 90 12.49 -2.15 -12.20
C VAL A 90 13.03 -2.46 -13.59
N ALA A 91 13.28 -3.72 -13.81
CA ALA A 91 13.78 -4.09 -15.15
C ALA A 91 12.77 -3.74 -16.25
N PHE A 92 11.49 -4.07 -15.99
CA PHE A 92 10.44 -3.79 -17.00
C PHE A 92 10.26 -2.30 -17.21
N LEU A 93 10.33 -1.47 -16.15
CA LEU A 93 10.00 -0.03 -16.25
C LEU A 93 11.27 0.76 -16.60
N GLU A 94 12.41 0.05 -16.37
CA GLU A 94 13.71 0.73 -16.56
C GLU A 94 13.80 2.00 -15.71
N SER A 95 13.17 1.93 -14.54
CA SER A 95 13.19 3.04 -13.57
C SER A 95 13.08 2.46 -12.14
N PRO A 96 13.66 3.37 -11.18
CA PRO A 96 13.57 2.86 -9.80
C PRO A 96 12.11 2.73 -9.34
N VAL A 97 11.88 1.62 -8.54
CA VAL A 97 10.55 1.42 -7.92
C VAL A 97 10.72 1.50 -6.40
N THR A 98 10.05 2.51 -5.84
CA THR A 98 10.31 2.77 -4.40
C THR A 98 9.01 2.56 -3.60
N ASP A 99 7.85 2.70 -4.23
CA ASP A 99 6.57 2.61 -3.51
C ASP A 99 5.76 1.42 -4.05
N ALA A 100 5.00 0.81 -3.04
CA ALA A 100 4.21 -0.35 -3.51
C ALA A 100 2.93 -0.46 -2.67
N VAL A 101 1.94 -0.93 -3.35
CA VAL A 101 0.75 -1.45 -2.63
C VAL A 101 0.83 -2.98 -2.60
N VAL A 102 0.65 -3.51 -1.41
CA VAL A 102 0.80 -4.97 -1.28
C VAL A 102 -0.53 -5.56 -0.81
N THR A 103 -0.89 -6.70 -1.43
CA THR A 103 -2.21 -7.28 -1.09
C THR A 103 -2.04 -8.32 0.03
N VAL A 104 -3.17 -8.52 0.80
CA VAL A 104 -3.20 -9.57 1.85
C VAL A 104 -4.62 -10.15 1.89
N PRO A 105 -4.74 -11.38 2.45
CA PRO A 105 -6.09 -11.91 2.64
C PRO A 105 -6.94 -11.01 3.56
N ALA A 106 -8.19 -10.93 3.27
CA ALA A 106 -9.08 -10.01 4.03
C ALA A 106 -9.11 -10.39 5.51
N TYR A 107 -8.80 -11.63 5.84
CA TYR A 107 -8.98 -12.05 7.24
C TYR A 107 -7.65 -12.03 7.99
N PHE A 108 -6.68 -11.54 7.30
CA PHE A 108 -5.42 -11.35 8.05
C PHE A 108 -5.63 -10.46 9.27
N SER A 109 -4.90 -10.83 10.43
CA SER A 109 -4.95 -10.04 11.66
C SER A 109 -4.06 -8.79 11.54
N HIS A 110 -4.20 -7.98 12.57
CA HIS A 110 -3.35 -6.77 12.58
C HIS A 110 -1.86 -7.13 12.58
N SER A 111 -1.55 -8.18 13.34
CA SER A 111 -0.13 -8.59 13.40
C SER A 111 0.37 -9.11 12.05
N GLN A 112 -0.42 -9.84 11.36
CA GLN A 112 -0.01 -10.36 10.04
C GLN A 112 0.13 -9.23 9.02
N ARG A 113 -0.78 -8.27 9.07
CA ARG A 113 -0.66 -7.12 8.15
C ARG A 113 0.62 -6.31 8.45
N LYS A 114 0.82 -6.17 9.71
CA LYS A 114 2.04 -5.43 10.04
C LYS A 114 3.30 -6.19 9.57
N ALA A 115 3.28 -7.46 9.79
CA ALA A 115 4.45 -8.25 9.37
C ALA A 115 4.64 -8.19 7.84
N THR A 116 3.55 -8.22 7.11
CA THR A 116 3.66 -8.09 5.64
C THR A 116 4.23 -6.72 5.26
N LYS A 117 3.80 -5.70 5.94
CA LYS A 117 4.38 -4.36 5.67
C LYS A 117 5.87 -4.33 6.00
N ASP A 118 6.22 -4.97 7.16
CA ASP A 118 7.66 -5.01 7.52
C ASP A 118 8.47 -5.73 6.43
N ALA A 119 7.85 -6.83 5.91
CA ALA A 119 8.57 -7.52 4.80
C ALA A 119 8.82 -6.57 3.64
N GLY A 120 7.78 -5.73 3.32
CA GLY A 120 7.99 -4.70 2.27
C GLY A 120 9.14 -3.74 2.60
N THR A 121 9.20 -3.34 3.87
CA THR A 121 10.27 -2.41 4.28
C THR A 121 11.64 -3.08 4.13
N ILE A 122 11.75 -4.32 4.54
CA ILE A 122 13.04 -5.04 4.44
C ILE A 122 13.44 -5.16 2.96
N ALA A 123 12.39 -5.17 2.10
CA ALA A 123 12.69 -5.31 0.64
C ALA A 123 13.00 -3.96 0.02
N GLY A 124 13.06 -2.92 0.81
CA GLY A 124 13.41 -1.57 0.30
C GLY A 124 12.20 -0.88 -0.34
N LEU A 125 11.00 -1.32 -0.07
CA LEU A 125 9.80 -0.67 -0.64
C LEU A 125 9.06 0.13 0.43
N ASN A 126 8.71 1.32 0.08
CA ASN A 126 7.68 2.02 0.89
C ASN A 126 6.27 1.46 0.60
N VAL A 127 5.78 0.69 1.61
CA VAL A 127 4.44 0.10 1.39
C VAL A 127 3.38 1.18 1.70
N MET A 128 2.84 1.74 0.62
CA MET A 128 1.90 2.88 0.76
C MET A 128 0.58 2.43 1.38
N ARG A 129 0.27 1.15 0.97
CA ARG A 129 -1.03 0.66 1.49
C ARG A 129 -1.07 -0.87 1.41
N ILE A 130 -1.70 -1.43 2.44
CA ILE A 130 -2.05 -2.86 2.36
C ILE A 130 -3.53 -2.99 1.97
N ILE A 131 -3.72 -3.75 0.90
CA ILE A 131 -5.14 -3.86 0.46
C ILE A 131 -5.56 -5.33 0.48
N ASN A 132 -6.82 -5.47 0.88
CA ASN A 132 -7.35 -6.86 0.86
C ASN A 132 -7.45 -7.41 -0.57
N GLU A 133 -7.20 -8.65 -0.64
CA GLU A 133 -7.15 -9.27 -1.99
C GLU A 133 -8.53 -9.22 -2.67
N PRO A 134 -9.59 -9.57 -1.96
CA PRO A 134 -10.87 -9.55 -2.68
C PRO A 134 -11.29 -8.10 -3.03
N THR A 135 -10.85 -7.13 -2.29
CA THR A 135 -11.13 -5.73 -2.66
C THR A 135 -10.32 -5.32 -3.90
N ALA A 136 -9.09 -5.76 -3.89
CA ALA A 136 -8.27 -5.45 -5.08
C ALA A 136 -8.86 -6.10 -6.33
N ALA A 137 -9.31 -7.30 -6.17
CA ALA A 137 -9.94 -7.96 -7.33
C ALA A 137 -11.19 -7.22 -7.80
N ALA A 138 -11.97 -6.79 -6.85
CA ALA A 138 -13.19 -6.04 -7.24
C ALA A 138 -12.82 -4.74 -7.97
N LEU A 139 -11.74 -4.12 -7.51
CA LEU A 139 -11.30 -2.89 -8.22
C LEU A 139 -10.92 -3.23 -9.67
N ALA A 140 -10.26 -4.34 -9.79
CA ALA A 140 -9.89 -4.74 -11.17
C ALA A 140 -11.12 -4.99 -12.02
N TYR A 141 -12.10 -5.62 -11.38
CA TYR A 141 -13.37 -5.89 -12.10
C TYR A 141 -14.09 -4.59 -12.45
N GLY A 142 -14.28 -3.65 -11.48
CA GLY A 142 -15.06 -2.40 -11.69
C GLY A 142 -14.44 -1.54 -12.79
N LEU A 143 -13.15 -1.58 -13.01
CA LEU A 143 -12.50 -0.74 -14.03
C LEU A 143 -12.74 -1.30 -15.43
N GLN A 144 -12.77 -2.66 -15.62
CA GLN A 144 -12.85 -3.28 -16.98
C GLN A 144 -14.29 -3.28 -17.49
N LYS A 145 -15.35 -3.33 -16.71
CA LYS A 145 -16.72 -3.61 -17.22
C LYS A 145 -17.52 -2.31 -17.29
N LYS A 146 -16.98 -1.07 -16.62
CA LYS A 146 -17.79 0.12 -16.91
C LYS A 146 -17.30 1.29 -16.05
N PRO A 147 -16.41 2.18 -16.50
CA PRO A 147 -15.82 3.34 -15.79
C PRO A 147 -16.88 4.38 -15.42
N ASN A 148 -18.44 3.95 -15.57
CA ASN A 148 -19.43 4.99 -15.19
C ASN A 148 -20.74 4.33 -14.76
N CYS A 149 -20.57 3.17 -14.04
CA CYS A 149 -21.84 2.53 -13.61
C CYS A 149 -22.58 3.44 -12.62
N VAL A 150 -23.58 4.16 -13.09
CA VAL A 150 -24.42 5.06 -12.26
C VAL A 150 -25.30 4.23 -11.34
N GLU A 151 -25.43 2.85 -11.75
CA GLU A 151 -26.39 2.07 -10.93
C GLU A 151 -25.62 1.16 -9.96
N LYS A 152 -26.19 1.13 -8.76
CA LYS A 152 -25.64 0.30 -7.67
C LYS A 152 -25.57 -1.17 -8.09
N ARG A 153 -24.32 -1.71 -7.86
CA ARG A 153 -24.17 -3.13 -8.24
C ARG A 153 -23.53 -3.91 -7.09
N ASN A 154 -24.13 -5.06 -6.81
CA ASN A 154 -23.56 -5.94 -5.77
C ASN A 154 -22.70 -7.02 -6.44
N VAL A 155 -21.43 -6.98 -6.04
CA VAL A 155 -20.48 -7.94 -6.65
C VAL A 155 -19.94 -8.88 -5.55
N PHE A 156 -20.03 -10.15 -5.93
CA PHE A 156 -19.48 -11.15 -4.99
C PHE A 156 -18.16 -11.68 -5.55
N VAL A 157 -17.12 -11.50 -4.74
CA VAL A 157 -15.80 -11.99 -5.17
C VAL A 157 -15.45 -13.28 -4.40
N PHE A 158 -15.16 -14.30 -5.18
CA PHE A 158 -14.73 -15.61 -4.63
C PHE A 158 -13.26 -15.84 -5.00
N ASP A 159 -12.40 -15.75 -3.96
CA ASP A 159 -10.94 -15.86 -4.20
C ASP A 159 -10.39 -17.12 -3.51
N LEU A 160 -10.17 -18.11 -4.44
CA LEU A 160 -9.56 -19.36 -3.93
C LEU A 160 -8.18 -19.54 -4.56
N GLY A 161 -7.16 -19.27 -3.68
CA GLY A 161 -5.77 -19.30 -4.18
C GLY A 161 -5.06 -20.60 -3.79
N GLY A 162 -3.79 -20.49 -3.70
CA GLY A 162 -2.96 -21.67 -3.39
C GLY A 162 -3.02 -22.02 -1.89
N GLY A 163 -3.31 -21.00 -1.04
CA GLY A 163 -3.18 -21.30 0.41
C GLY A 163 -4.38 -20.77 1.19
N THR A 164 -5.13 -19.88 0.53
CA THR A 164 -6.20 -19.27 1.34
C THR A 164 -7.48 -19.18 0.48
N LEU A 165 -8.55 -19.10 1.21
CA LEU A 165 -9.85 -18.76 0.58
C LEU A 165 -10.38 -17.47 1.21
N ASP A 166 -10.67 -16.54 0.32
CA ASP A 166 -11.36 -15.31 0.77
C ASP A 166 -12.58 -15.02 -0.11
N VAL A 167 -13.63 -14.56 0.61
CA VAL A 167 -14.84 -14.17 -0.16
C VAL A 167 -15.30 -12.81 0.36
N SER A 168 -15.76 -12.03 -0.61
CA SER A 168 -16.26 -10.70 -0.19
C SER A 168 -17.45 -10.29 -1.07
N LEU A 169 -18.42 -9.73 -0.29
CA LEU A 169 -19.53 -9.09 -1.03
C LEU A 169 -19.39 -7.57 -0.96
N LEU A 170 -19.40 -6.99 -2.21
CA LEU A 170 -19.20 -5.53 -2.22
C LEU A 170 -20.30 -4.88 -3.08
N THR A 171 -20.45 -3.59 -2.69
CA THR A 171 -21.34 -2.76 -3.52
C THR A 171 -20.49 -1.69 -4.22
N ILE A 172 -20.76 -1.71 -5.60
CA ILE A 172 -20.04 -0.69 -6.38
C ILE A 172 -21.05 0.34 -6.92
N LYS A 173 -20.74 1.68 -6.54
CA LYS A 173 -21.59 2.77 -7.05
C LYS A 173 -20.72 4.01 -7.31
N GLY A 174 -20.81 4.53 -8.61
CA GLY A 174 -20.14 5.81 -8.95
C GLY A 174 -18.65 5.78 -8.56
N GLY A 175 -17.97 4.55 -8.72
CA GLY A 175 -16.52 4.51 -8.47
C GLY A 175 -16.22 4.28 -6.97
N THR A 176 -17.33 4.20 -6.14
CA THR A 176 -17.12 3.90 -4.71
C THR A 176 -17.33 2.40 -4.47
N TYR A 177 -16.32 1.90 -3.74
CA TYR A 177 -16.38 0.44 -3.45
C TYR A 177 -16.62 0.24 -1.95
N GLN A 178 -17.77 -0.37 -1.65
CA GLN A 178 -18.09 -0.58 -0.22
C GLN A 178 -18.21 -2.08 0.05
N VAL A 179 -17.39 -2.46 1.01
CA VAL A 179 -17.42 -3.90 1.38
C VAL A 179 -18.59 -4.14 2.35
N LYS A 180 -19.44 -5.10 1.99
CA LYS A 180 -20.59 -5.42 2.90
C LYS A 180 -20.20 -6.50 3.90
N ALA A 181 -19.49 -7.46 3.41
CA ALA A 181 -19.03 -8.51 4.34
C ALA A 181 -17.86 -9.28 3.68
N THR A 182 -17.03 -9.80 4.62
CA THR A 182 -15.92 -10.65 4.15
C THR A 182 -15.82 -11.89 5.06
N ALA A 183 -15.48 -12.93 4.46
CA ALA A 183 -15.17 -14.18 5.21
C ALA A 183 -14.01 -14.91 4.53
N GLY A 184 -13.33 -15.71 5.36
CA GLY A 184 -12.17 -16.37 4.71
C GLY A 184 -11.66 -17.53 5.58
N ASP A 185 -10.82 -18.31 4.93
CA ASP A 185 -10.10 -19.42 5.60
C ASP A 185 -8.63 -19.39 5.17
N THR A 186 -7.76 -19.09 6.23
CA THR A 186 -6.34 -18.85 5.88
C THR A 186 -5.62 -20.20 5.66
N HIS A 187 -6.34 -21.32 5.75
CA HIS A 187 -5.69 -22.61 5.51
C HIS A 187 -6.56 -23.49 4.62
N LEU A 188 -7.13 -22.91 3.72
CA LEU A 188 -7.91 -23.62 2.69
C LEU A 188 -7.55 -23.06 1.31
N GLY A 189 -6.90 -23.95 0.44
CA GLY A 189 -6.48 -23.53 -0.92
C GLY A 189 -5.96 -24.74 -1.72
N GLY A 190 -5.31 -24.40 -2.82
CA GLY A 190 -4.82 -25.44 -3.77
C GLY A 190 -3.88 -26.43 -3.10
N GLU A 191 -3.15 -25.93 -2.21
CA GLU A 191 -2.16 -26.80 -1.54
C GLU A 191 -2.85 -27.90 -0.71
N ASP A 192 -3.92 -27.55 -0.12
CA ASP A 192 -4.64 -28.56 0.68
C ASP A 192 -5.22 -29.65 -0.22
N PHE A 193 -5.64 -29.25 -1.42
CA PHE A 193 -6.10 -30.29 -2.37
C PHE A 193 -4.93 -31.17 -2.81
N ASP A 194 -3.80 -30.51 -3.04
CA ASP A 194 -2.62 -31.31 -3.43
C ASP A 194 -2.24 -32.31 -2.32
N ASN A 195 -2.30 -31.87 -1.10
CA ASN A 195 -1.91 -32.75 0.02
C ASN A 195 -2.81 -33.98 0.12
N ARG A 196 -4.12 -33.82 -0.23
CA ARG A 196 -5.01 -35.00 -0.20
C ARG A 196 -4.62 -36.01 -1.28
N MET A 197 -4.20 -35.41 -2.36
CA MET A 197 -3.76 -36.33 -3.44
C MET A 197 -2.45 -37.03 -3.04
N VAL A 198 -1.54 -36.30 -2.45
CA VAL A 198 -0.25 -36.90 -2.07
C VAL A 198 -0.49 -38.02 -1.05
N SER A 199 -1.31 -37.72 -0.05
CA SER A 199 -1.60 -38.76 0.96
C SER A 199 -2.20 -40.01 0.32
N TYR A 200 -3.13 -39.77 -0.53
CA TYR A 200 -3.80 -40.92 -1.19
C TYR A 200 -2.79 -41.72 -2.02
N LEU A 201 -1.94 -41.01 -2.76
CA LEU A 201 -1.04 -41.74 -3.68
C LEU A 201 0.13 -42.34 -2.90
N ALA A 202 0.58 -41.70 -1.84
CA ALA A 202 1.60 -42.33 -0.98
C ALA A 202 1.09 -43.67 -0.40
N LYS A 203 -0.18 -43.67 0.00
CA LYS A 203 -0.74 -44.95 0.48
C LYS A 203 -0.82 -45.99 -0.64
N GLU A 204 -1.19 -45.46 -1.74
CA GLU A 204 -1.23 -46.40 -2.88
C GLU A 204 0.17 -46.96 -3.18
N PHE A 205 1.18 -46.10 -3.18
CA PHE A 205 2.56 -46.58 -3.39
C PHE A 205 2.93 -47.65 -2.36
N LYS A 206 2.63 -47.40 -1.10
CA LYS A 206 2.94 -48.38 -0.05
C LYS A 206 2.23 -49.72 -0.31
N LYS A 207 1.01 -49.60 -0.69
CA LYS A 207 0.24 -50.83 -0.94
C LYS A 207 0.82 -51.61 -2.13
N LYS A 208 1.27 -50.92 -3.20
CA LYS A 208 1.71 -51.60 -4.43
C LYS A 208 3.15 -52.10 -4.28
N HIS A 209 3.93 -51.35 -3.52
CA HIS A 209 5.35 -51.72 -3.57
C HIS A 209 5.86 -52.14 -2.19
N LYS A 210 4.92 -52.10 -1.20
CA LYS A 210 5.21 -52.53 0.20
C LYS A 210 6.37 -51.72 0.80
N GLU A 211 6.65 -50.55 0.24
CA GLU A 211 7.61 -49.59 0.82
C GLU A 211 6.88 -48.29 1.19
N ASP A 212 7.49 -47.65 2.32
CA ASP A 212 6.81 -46.43 2.80
C ASP A 212 7.74 -45.21 2.61
N MET A 213 7.18 -44.36 1.73
CA MET A 213 8.07 -43.20 1.42
C MET A 213 7.83 -42.06 2.42
N ASN A 214 6.89 -42.50 3.50
CA ASN A 214 6.63 -41.42 4.47
C ASN A 214 7.91 -41.14 5.29
N GLY A 215 8.35 -39.85 5.31
CA GLY A 215 9.58 -39.48 6.05
C GLY A 215 10.72 -39.10 5.10
N ASN A 216 10.47 -39.48 3.79
CA ASN A 216 11.46 -39.02 2.79
C ASN A 216 11.01 -37.73 2.11
N SER A 217 11.65 -36.62 2.51
CA SER A 217 11.17 -35.28 2.10
C SER A 217 11.37 -35.06 0.59
N LYS A 218 12.45 -35.70 0.07
CA LYS A 218 12.69 -35.53 -1.37
C LYS A 218 11.63 -36.27 -2.20
N ALA A 219 11.36 -37.48 -1.86
CA ALA A 219 10.32 -38.25 -2.59
C ALA A 219 8.94 -37.59 -2.48
N LEU A 220 8.60 -37.13 -1.32
CA LEU A 220 7.26 -36.52 -1.15
C LEU A 220 7.17 -35.20 -1.94
N ARG A 221 8.25 -34.53 -1.95
CA ARG A 221 8.23 -33.29 -2.76
C ARG A 221 8.02 -33.61 -4.25
N ARG A 222 8.76 -34.60 -4.72
CA ARG A 222 8.58 -34.95 -6.14
C ARG A 222 7.15 -35.40 -6.43
N LEU A 223 6.58 -36.16 -5.51
CA LEU A 223 5.18 -36.58 -5.70
C LEU A 223 4.25 -35.38 -5.66
N ARG A 224 4.44 -34.53 -4.74
CA ARG A 224 3.57 -33.34 -4.63
C ARG A 224 3.61 -32.52 -5.92
N ASN A 225 4.82 -32.30 -6.49
CA ASN A 225 4.89 -31.52 -7.74
C ASN A 225 4.04 -32.16 -8.83
N GLU A 226 4.08 -33.51 -8.86
CA GLU A 226 3.28 -34.17 -9.93
C GLU A 226 1.78 -34.11 -9.60
N CYS A 227 1.42 -34.15 -8.30
CA CYS A 227 0.00 -34.01 -7.93
C CYS A 227 -0.52 -32.62 -8.31
N GLU A 228 0.30 -31.59 -8.02
CA GLU A 228 -0.18 -30.25 -8.40
C GLU A 228 -0.41 -30.16 -9.92
N LYS A 229 0.53 -30.75 -10.72
CA LYS A 229 0.33 -30.74 -12.18
C LYS A 229 -0.95 -31.51 -12.57
N ALA A 230 -1.07 -32.69 -11.98
CA ALA A 230 -2.28 -33.49 -12.28
C ALA A 230 -3.56 -32.74 -11.91
N LYS A 231 -3.55 -32.08 -10.76
CA LYS A 231 -4.74 -31.31 -10.32
C LYS A 231 -5.11 -30.24 -11.36
N ARG A 232 -4.13 -29.51 -11.85
CA ARG A 232 -4.43 -28.47 -12.85
C ARG A 232 -5.00 -29.10 -14.13
N ILE A 233 -4.44 -30.31 -14.55
CA ILE A 233 -4.96 -30.99 -15.76
C ILE A 233 -6.42 -31.41 -15.53
N LEU A 234 -6.72 -31.78 -14.30
CA LEU A 234 -8.08 -32.31 -14.03
C LEU A 234 -9.11 -31.17 -14.06
N SER A 235 -8.61 -29.92 -14.10
CA SER A 235 -9.55 -28.80 -14.24
C SER A 235 -10.09 -28.71 -15.68
N TYR A 236 -9.46 -29.48 -16.56
CA TYR A 236 -9.92 -29.39 -17.96
C TYR A 236 -10.15 -30.78 -18.54
N ASN A 237 -9.54 -31.83 -17.87
CA ASN A 237 -9.74 -33.20 -18.35
C ASN A 237 -10.35 -34.07 -17.25
N ASN A 238 -10.85 -35.23 -17.67
CA ASN A 238 -11.50 -36.11 -16.66
C ASN A 238 -10.48 -37.02 -15.99
N GLU A 239 -9.26 -37.08 -16.53
CA GLU A 239 -8.22 -37.90 -15.88
C GLU A 239 -6.83 -37.30 -16.14
N ALA A 240 -5.86 -37.67 -15.26
CA ALA A 240 -4.46 -37.21 -15.39
C ALA A 240 -3.53 -38.33 -14.93
N THR A 241 -2.44 -38.46 -15.79
CA THR A 241 -1.48 -39.52 -15.42
C THR A 241 -0.36 -38.92 -14.55
N ILE A 242 0.02 -39.80 -13.59
CA ILE A 242 1.14 -39.42 -12.71
C ILE A 242 2.28 -40.43 -12.90
N ASP A 243 3.38 -39.77 -13.46
CA ASP A 243 4.52 -40.66 -13.75
C ASP A 243 5.81 -40.05 -13.17
N ILE A 244 6.41 -40.91 -12.30
CA ILE A 244 7.64 -40.40 -11.67
C ILE A 244 8.69 -41.52 -11.67
N ASP A 245 9.82 -41.17 -12.32
CA ASP A 245 10.91 -42.18 -12.32
C ASP A 245 11.64 -42.18 -10.98
N ALA A 246 11.97 -43.36 -10.58
CA ALA A 246 12.71 -43.58 -9.33
C ALA A 246 12.20 -42.67 -8.21
N LEU A 247 10.90 -42.85 -8.02
CA LEU A 247 10.31 -41.99 -6.97
C LEU A 247 10.91 -42.29 -5.59
N PHE A 248 11.05 -43.60 -5.23
CA PHE A 248 11.57 -43.95 -3.90
C PHE A 248 12.32 -45.29 -3.98
N GLN A 249 13.68 -45.20 -3.53
CA GLN A 249 14.54 -46.40 -3.50
C GLN A 249 14.62 -47.06 -4.88
N GLY A 250 14.66 -46.16 -5.91
CA GLY A 250 14.90 -46.67 -7.28
C GLY A 250 13.61 -47.18 -7.94
N ILE A 251 12.47 -47.03 -7.24
CA ILE A 251 11.22 -47.59 -7.80
C ILE A 251 10.49 -46.49 -8.58
N ASP A 252 10.09 -46.96 -9.81
CA ASP A 252 9.26 -46.01 -10.60
C ASP A 252 7.81 -46.04 -10.11
N PHE A 253 7.16 -44.88 -10.24
CA PHE A 253 5.76 -44.86 -9.78
C PHE A 253 4.87 -44.35 -10.93
N HIS A 254 3.85 -45.20 -11.20
CA HIS A 254 2.86 -44.85 -12.24
C HIS A 254 1.44 -45.00 -11.68
N SER A 255 0.69 -43.90 -11.89
CA SER A 255 -0.70 -43.94 -11.40
C SER A 255 -1.56 -42.97 -12.24
N THR A 256 -2.89 -43.27 -12.18
CA THR A 256 -3.83 -42.35 -12.86
C THR A 256 -4.82 -41.78 -11.83
N MET A 257 -5.03 -40.43 -11.92
CA MET A 257 -6.05 -39.77 -11.07
C MET A 257 -7.20 -39.25 -11.94
N THR A 258 -8.45 -39.75 -11.53
CA THR A 258 -9.62 -39.20 -12.26
C THR A 258 -10.20 -38.01 -11.50
N ARG A 259 -10.99 -37.17 -12.33
CA ARG A 259 -11.63 -36.01 -11.67
C ARG A 259 -12.61 -36.48 -10.58
N ALA A 260 -13.30 -37.53 -10.83
CA ALA A 260 -14.27 -38.03 -9.83
C ALA A 260 -13.56 -38.40 -8.51
N ARG A 261 -12.50 -39.07 -8.63
CA ARG A 261 -11.77 -39.43 -7.40
C ARG A 261 -11.22 -38.18 -6.70
N PHE A 262 -10.57 -37.29 -7.49
CA PHE A 262 -10.11 -36.02 -6.90
C PHE A 262 -11.22 -35.32 -6.14
N GLU A 263 -12.38 -35.26 -6.78
CA GLU A 263 -13.48 -34.54 -6.11
C GLU A 263 -13.93 -35.30 -4.85
N LYS A 264 -13.90 -36.56 -4.95
CA LYS A 264 -14.31 -37.33 -3.76
C LYS A 264 -13.30 -37.14 -2.62
N LEU A 265 -12.04 -37.08 -2.92
CA LEU A 265 -11.01 -36.92 -1.87
C LEU A 265 -11.16 -35.57 -1.17
N ASN A 266 -11.84 -34.69 -1.92
CA ASN A 266 -11.79 -33.32 -1.33
C ASN A 266 -13.21 -32.83 -1.03
N ASP A 267 -14.13 -33.74 -0.87
CA ASP A 267 -15.56 -33.33 -0.72
C ASP A 267 -15.74 -32.42 0.50
N ASP A 268 -15.07 -32.81 1.55
CA ASP A 268 -15.25 -32.01 2.78
C ASP A 268 -14.66 -30.60 2.61
N LEU A 269 -13.53 -30.47 1.91
CA LEU A 269 -12.94 -29.12 1.74
C LEU A 269 -13.82 -28.26 0.82
N PHE A 270 -14.43 -28.91 -0.22
CA PHE A 270 -15.39 -28.13 -1.05
C PHE A 270 -16.57 -27.63 -0.21
N GLU A 271 -17.02 -28.49 0.71
CA GLU A 271 -18.14 -28.04 1.57
C GLU A 271 -17.71 -26.88 2.47
N LYS A 272 -16.46 -27.01 2.91
CA LYS A 272 -15.96 -25.90 3.76
C LYS A 272 -15.91 -24.58 2.95
N CYS A 273 -15.53 -24.67 1.66
CA CYS A 273 -15.59 -23.45 0.84
C CYS A 273 -16.98 -22.83 0.85
N MET A 274 -17.99 -23.70 0.74
CA MET A 274 -19.36 -23.15 0.64
C MET A 274 -19.85 -22.66 2.00
N ASP A 275 -19.35 -23.30 3.06
CA ASP A 275 -19.70 -22.75 4.39
C ASP A 275 -19.20 -21.30 4.54
N THR A 276 -18.01 -21.08 3.98
CA THR A 276 -17.48 -19.70 4.06
C THR A 276 -18.33 -18.73 3.23
N VAL A 277 -18.79 -19.21 2.13
CA VAL A 277 -19.68 -18.36 1.29
C VAL A 277 -20.97 -18.05 2.07
N LYS A 278 -21.52 -19.03 2.69
CA LYS A 278 -22.79 -18.82 3.43
C LYS A 278 -22.57 -17.87 4.61
N ARG A 279 -21.46 -18.04 5.29
CA ARG A 279 -21.19 -17.13 6.42
C ARG A 279 -21.09 -15.68 5.93
N CYS A 280 -20.42 -15.54 4.79
CA CYS A 280 -20.29 -14.16 4.26
C CYS A 280 -21.67 -13.55 3.99
N PHE A 281 -22.60 -14.32 3.49
CA PHE A 281 -23.94 -13.76 3.15
C PHE A 281 -24.77 -13.61 4.43
N ASP A 282 -24.51 -14.45 5.34
CA ASP A 282 -25.23 -14.23 6.62
C ASP A 282 -24.79 -12.90 7.26
N ASP A 283 -23.50 -12.60 7.17
CA ASP A 283 -23.00 -11.35 7.79
C ASP A 283 -23.42 -10.12 6.97
N ALA A 284 -23.53 -10.36 5.65
CA ALA A 284 -23.85 -9.19 4.79
C ALA A 284 -25.33 -8.85 4.88
N ARG A 285 -26.09 -9.77 5.38
CA ARG A 285 -27.56 -9.60 5.45
C ARG A 285 -28.12 -9.16 4.10
N VAL A 286 -27.51 -9.72 3.04
CA VAL A 286 -28.01 -9.44 1.67
C VAL A 286 -28.45 -10.78 1.06
N ASP A 287 -29.64 -10.64 0.41
CA ASP A 287 -30.15 -11.84 -0.28
C ASP A 287 -29.30 -12.15 -1.54
N LYS A 288 -28.92 -13.46 -1.64
CA LYS A 288 -28.03 -13.84 -2.75
C LYS A 288 -28.64 -13.47 -4.11
N ASN A 289 -30.00 -13.33 -4.18
CA ASN A 289 -30.64 -12.94 -5.46
C ASN A 289 -30.34 -11.50 -5.84
N HIS A 290 -29.78 -10.77 -4.92
CA HIS A 290 -29.51 -9.36 -5.24
C HIS A 290 -28.05 -9.21 -5.69
N VAL A 291 -27.43 -10.34 -5.82
CA VAL A 291 -26.03 -10.26 -6.31
C VAL A 291 -26.08 -10.19 -7.85
N HIS A 292 -25.28 -9.21 -8.36
CA HIS A 292 -25.35 -8.97 -9.82
C HIS A 292 -24.22 -9.74 -10.51
N ASP A 293 -23.06 -9.70 -9.89
CA ASP A 293 -21.94 -10.39 -10.56
C ASP A 293 -21.17 -11.25 -9.54
N ILE A 294 -20.75 -12.43 -10.18
CA ILE A 294 -19.91 -13.33 -9.35
C ILE A 294 -18.53 -13.41 -10.00
N VAL A 295 -17.57 -12.88 -9.22
CA VAL A 295 -16.21 -12.79 -9.80
C VAL A 295 -15.34 -13.86 -9.13
N LEU A 296 -14.71 -14.69 -10.05
CA LEU A 296 -13.82 -15.73 -9.50
C LEU A 296 -12.37 -15.30 -9.66
N VAL A 297 -11.71 -15.35 -8.50
CA VAL A 297 -10.27 -15.01 -8.50
C VAL A 297 -9.50 -16.14 -7.80
N GLY A 298 -8.23 -16.32 -8.25
CA GLY A 298 -7.39 -17.36 -7.64
C GLY A 298 -7.39 -18.62 -8.53
N GLY A 299 -6.21 -19.19 -8.61
CA GLY A 299 -5.99 -20.32 -9.53
C GLY A 299 -6.92 -21.51 -9.23
N SER A 300 -7.13 -21.69 -7.91
CA SER A 300 -7.92 -22.90 -7.54
C SER A 300 -9.42 -22.70 -7.84
N SER A 301 -9.81 -21.53 -8.20
CA SER A 301 -11.23 -21.33 -8.61
C SER A 301 -11.51 -21.98 -9.96
N ARG A 302 -10.51 -22.47 -10.66
CA ARG A 302 -10.72 -23.14 -11.97
C ARG A 302 -11.23 -24.57 -11.78
N ILE A 303 -11.17 -25.00 -10.57
CA ILE A 303 -11.68 -26.37 -10.33
C ILE A 303 -13.19 -26.43 -10.61
N PRO A 304 -13.61 -27.41 -11.48
CA PRO A 304 -15.01 -27.47 -11.97
C PRO A 304 -15.99 -27.73 -10.83
N LYS A 305 -15.65 -28.58 -9.91
CA LYS A 305 -16.59 -28.81 -8.79
C LYS A 305 -16.87 -27.52 -8.01
N VAL A 306 -15.86 -26.68 -7.73
CA VAL A 306 -16.09 -25.39 -7.04
C VAL A 306 -17.04 -24.51 -7.86
N GLN A 307 -16.83 -24.40 -9.12
CA GLN A 307 -17.68 -23.55 -9.98
C GLN A 307 -19.13 -24.08 -10.01
N LYS A 308 -19.20 -25.42 -10.05
CA LYS A 308 -20.56 -26.00 -10.02
C LYS A 308 -21.29 -25.67 -8.71
N LEU A 309 -20.58 -25.78 -7.67
CA LEU A 309 -21.22 -25.47 -6.37
C LEU A 309 -21.62 -24.00 -6.30
N LEU A 310 -20.77 -23.17 -6.80
CA LEU A 310 -21.13 -21.73 -6.78
C LEU A 310 -22.33 -21.46 -7.69
N GLN A 311 -22.35 -22.12 -8.82
CA GLN A 311 -23.50 -21.90 -9.73
C GLN A 311 -24.79 -22.41 -9.08
N SER A 312 -24.65 -23.49 -8.37
CA SER A 312 -25.86 -23.98 -7.66
C SER A 312 -26.30 -23.00 -6.57
N PHE A 313 -25.29 -22.38 -5.94
CA PHE A 313 -25.64 -21.42 -4.86
C PHE A 313 -26.25 -20.15 -5.46
N PHE A 314 -25.93 -19.80 -6.70
CA PHE A 314 -26.48 -18.61 -7.37
C PHE A 314 -27.22 -19.04 -8.63
N PRO A 315 -28.48 -19.55 -8.46
CA PRO A 315 -29.18 -20.10 -9.64
C PRO A 315 -29.48 -19.01 -10.67
N GLY A 316 -29.09 -19.35 -11.98
CA GLY A 316 -29.45 -18.44 -13.09
C GLY A 316 -28.38 -17.37 -13.31
N LYS A 317 -27.33 -17.39 -12.43
CA LYS A 317 -26.30 -16.36 -12.61
C LYS A 317 -25.04 -17.00 -13.21
N GLU A 318 -24.48 -16.19 -14.11
CA GLU A 318 -23.25 -16.71 -14.74
C GLU A 318 -22.02 -16.26 -13.95
N LEU A 319 -21.03 -17.22 -13.91
CA LEU A 319 -19.77 -16.82 -13.25
C LEU A 319 -18.94 -15.94 -14.18
N CYS A 320 -18.45 -14.90 -13.60
CA CYS A 320 -17.73 -13.90 -14.40
C CYS A 320 -16.35 -14.45 -14.79
N LYS A 321 -16.11 -14.44 -16.12
CA LYS A 321 -14.80 -14.96 -16.59
C LYS A 321 -14.02 -13.86 -17.32
N SER A 322 -14.51 -12.63 -17.11
CA SER A 322 -13.96 -11.51 -17.91
C SER A 322 -12.61 -11.07 -17.33
N ILE A 323 -12.27 -11.65 -16.16
CA ILE A 323 -10.98 -11.21 -15.61
C ILE A 323 -10.13 -12.46 -15.38
N ASN A 324 -8.86 -12.22 -15.68
CA ASN A 324 -7.94 -13.34 -15.42
C ASN A 324 -7.78 -13.57 -13.90
N PRO A 325 -8.10 -14.75 -13.47
CA PRO A 325 -8.12 -15.01 -12.04
C PRO A 325 -6.71 -14.91 -11.42
N ASP A 326 -5.67 -15.11 -12.22
CA ASP A 326 -4.30 -15.08 -11.64
C ASP A 326 -3.78 -13.65 -11.53
N GLU A 327 -4.39 -12.73 -12.31
CA GLU A 327 -3.76 -11.39 -12.35
C GLU A 327 -4.69 -10.33 -11.74
N ALA A 328 -5.87 -10.73 -11.45
CA ALA A 328 -6.90 -9.71 -11.10
C ALA A 328 -6.51 -8.98 -9.82
N VAL A 329 -6.01 -9.73 -8.88
CA VAL A 329 -5.69 -9.09 -7.59
C VAL A 329 -4.51 -8.13 -7.78
N ALA A 330 -3.48 -8.59 -8.50
CA ALA A 330 -2.32 -7.70 -8.73
C ALA A 330 -2.73 -6.46 -9.55
N TYR A 331 -3.58 -6.70 -10.50
CA TYR A 331 -4.08 -5.55 -11.30
C TYR A 331 -4.80 -4.53 -10.41
N GLY A 332 -5.70 -4.98 -9.59
CA GLY A 332 -6.42 -4.07 -8.67
C GLY A 332 -5.45 -3.32 -7.75
N ALA A 333 -4.47 -4.01 -7.26
CA ALA A 333 -3.49 -3.35 -6.39
C ALA A 333 -2.74 -2.26 -7.15
N ALA A 334 -2.40 -2.57 -8.35
CA ALA A 334 -1.71 -1.54 -9.15
C ALA A 334 -2.61 -0.31 -9.39
N VAL A 335 -3.87 -0.57 -9.65
CA VAL A 335 -4.83 0.55 -9.80
C VAL A 335 -4.88 1.38 -8.51
N GLN A 336 -4.90 0.71 -7.45
CA GLN A 336 -4.91 1.44 -6.17
C GLN A 336 -3.63 2.27 -6.00
N ALA A 337 -2.57 1.64 -6.37
CA ALA A 337 -1.31 2.41 -6.26
C ALA A 337 -1.37 3.67 -7.14
N TYR A 338 -1.92 3.51 -8.30
CA TYR A 338 -2.08 4.67 -9.20
C TYR A 338 -2.98 5.75 -8.58
N MET A 339 -4.04 5.36 -7.97
CA MET A 339 -4.98 6.34 -7.38
C MET A 339 -4.31 7.09 -6.22
N ILE A 340 -3.53 6.39 -5.44
CA ILE A 340 -2.87 7.06 -4.29
C ILE A 340 -1.84 8.06 -4.83
N ASN A 341 -1.11 7.62 -5.81
CA ASN A 341 -0.09 8.54 -6.35
C ASN A 341 -0.72 9.78 -7.00
N ASN A 342 -1.73 9.61 -7.78
CA ASN A 342 -2.39 10.80 -8.38
C ASN A 342 -3.00 11.72 -7.31
N GLY A 343 -3.63 11.09 -6.32
CA GLY A 343 -4.10 11.93 -5.20
C GLY A 343 -2.96 12.72 -4.56
N GLN A 344 -1.77 12.12 -4.39
CA GLN A 344 -0.62 12.85 -3.78
C GLN A 344 -0.15 13.98 -4.71
N GLU A 345 -0.23 13.78 -6.00
CA GLU A 345 0.18 14.85 -6.93
C GLU A 345 -0.76 16.06 -6.84
N VAL A 346 -2.01 15.76 -6.73
CA VAL A 346 -2.97 16.88 -6.61
C VAL A 346 -2.75 17.62 -5.27
N ALA A 347 -2.53 16.91 -4.22
CA ALA A 347 -2.29 17.55 -2.90
C ALA A 347 -1.03 18.43 -2.95
N LYS A 348 0.03 17.91 -3.61
CA LYS A 348 1.25 18.74 -3.76
C LYS A 348 0.95 20.02 -4.54
N MET A 349 0.15 19.86 -5.57
CA MET A 349 -0.19 21.07 -6.36
C MET A 349 -0.98 22.07 -5.51
N ILE A 350 -1.87 21.56 -4.66
CA ILE A 350 -2.66 22.47 -3.82
C ILE A 350 -1.73 23.16 -2.81
N GLU A 351 -0.78 22.40 -2.24
CA GLU A 351 0.14 23.01 -1.26
C GLU A 351 1.01 24.08 -1.93
N GLU A 352 1.50 23.77 -3.11
CA GLU A 352 2.28 24.78 -3.85
C GLU A 352 1.45 26.03 -4.18
N ALA A 353 0.24 25.75 -4.64
CA ALA A 353 -0.64 26.91 -4.92
C ALA A 353 -0.87 27.74 -3.65
N GLU A 354 -1.02 27.06 -2.50
CA GLU A 354 -1.24 27.81 -1.25
C GLU A 354 0.02 28.61 -0.86
N MET A 355 1.18 27.99 -1.07
CA MET A 355 2.42 28.71 -0.76
C MET A 355 2.57 29.94 -1.67
N LEU A 356 2.26 29.75 -2.96
CA LEU A 356 2.34 30.90 -3.88
C LEU A 356 1.34 31.99 -3.50
N LYS A 357 0.11 31.56 -3.13
CA LYS A 357 -0.86 32.57 -2.64
C LYS A 357 -0.33 33.34 -1.43
N ASP A 358 0.30 32.63 -0.49
CA ASP A 358 0.86 33.31 0.71
C ASP A 358 1.97 34.29 0.31
N GLU A 359 2.80 33.85 -0.69
CA GLU A 359 3.88 34.76 -1.13
C GLU A 359 3.31 36.00 -1.82
N ASP A 360 2.26 35.75 -2.69
CA ASP A 360 1.61 36.92 -3.33
C ASP A 360 1.03 37.88 -2.30
N GLU A 361 0.42 37.31 -1.23
CA GLU A 361 -0.15 38.18 -0.19
C GLU A 361 0.95 38.97 0.53
N LYS A 362 2.05 38.32 0.83
CA LYS A 362 3.16 39.03 1.49
C LYS A 362 3.72 40.12 0.57
N TYR A 363 3.81 39.77 -0.66
CA TYR A 363 4.28 40.78 -1.63
C TYR A 363 3.31 41.97 -1.69
N LYS A 364 1.98 41.68 -1.78
CA LYS A 364 0.98 42.78 -1.77
C LYS A 364 1.13 43.66 -0.53
N GLU A 365 1.27 42.99 0.60
CA GLU A 365 1.40 43.78 1.84
C GLU A 365 2.69 44.62 1.82
N ARG A 366 3.60 44.02 1.32
CA ARG A 366 4.86 44.79 1.26
C ARG A 366 4.72 46.01 0.34
N VAL A 367 4.20 45.83 -0.82
CA VAL A 367 4.01 46.94 -1.77
C VAL A 367 3.12 48.02 -1.14
N LYS A 368 2.07 47.55 -0.44
CA LYS A 368 1.21 48.56 0.23
C LYS A 368 2.01 49.37 1.26
N ALA A 369 2.82 48.69 2.08
CA ALA A 369 3.62 49.41 3.09
C ALA A 369 4.62 50.36 2.42
N LYS A 370 5.21 49.90 1.35
CA LYS A 370 6.17 50.77 0.64
C LYS A 370 5.46 52.00 0.06
N ASN A 371 4.32 51.77 -0.64
CA ASN A 371 3.56 52.90 -1.21
C ASN A 371 3.11 53.89 -0.11
N ALA A 372 2.71 53.30 1.00
CA ALA A 372 2.31 54.19 2.11
C ALA A 372 3.50 55.06 2.55
N LEU A 373 4.61 54.45 2.70
CA LEU A 373 5.82 55.22 3.10
C LEU A 373 6.16 56.27 2.04
N ASP A 374 6.13 55.85 0.74
CA ASP A 374 6.40 56.81 -0.35
C ASP A 374 5.43 57.99 -0.34
N GLU A 375 4.18 57.66 -0.19
CA GLU A 375 3.17 58.74 -0.11
C GLU A 375 3.46 59.68 1.07
N CYS A 376 3.78 59.10 2.20
CA CYS A 376 4.08 59.95 3.38
C CYS A 376 5.27 60.86 3.09
N VAL A 377 6.28 60.32 2.49
CA VAL A 377 7.46 61.14 2.17
C VAL A 377 7.04 62.31 1.27
N TYR A 378 6.26 62.00 0.23
CA TYR A 378 5.81 63.06 -0.68
C TYR A 378 5.04 64.15 0.05
N LYS A 379 4.11 63.75 0.92
CA LYS A 379 3.28 64.75 1.64
C LYS A 379 4.16 65.65 2.53
N VAL A 380 5.03 64.95 3.26
CA VAL A 380 5.88 65.74 4.20
C VAL A 380 6.78 66.67 3.39
N LYS A 381 7.33 66.26 2.29
CA LYS A 381 8.19 67.13 1.46
C LYS A 381 7.39 68.30 0.88
N LYS A 382 6.23 67.94 0.33
CA LYS A 382 5.37 69.03 -0.17
C LYS A 382 5.08 70.06 0.93
N ALA A 383 4.70 69.61 2.10
CA ALA A 383 4.39 70.52 3.21
C ALA A 383 5.61 71.39 3.56
N ILE A 384 6.77 70.78 3.40
CA ILE A 384 7.99 71.55 3.71
C ILE A 384 8.22 72.59 2.61
N LYS A 385 7.91 72.42 1.36
CA LYS A 385 8.17 73.32 0.22
C LYS A 385 7.14 74.46 0.17
N ASP A 386 5.85 74.29 0.71
CA ASP A 386 4.80 75.34 0.67
C ASP A 386 5.03 76.38 1.76
N GLY A 387 6.26 77.00 1.89
CA GLY A 387 6.93 78.27 2.21
C GLY A 387 6.31 78.94 3.45
N ASN A 388 5.94 78.34 4.62
CA ASN A 388 5.78 78.93 5.96
C ASN A 388 6.15 77.90 7.04
N PHE A 389 6.59 76.71 6.64
CA PHE A 389 6.86 75.60 7.58
C PHE A 389 8.28 75.70 8.11
N PHE A 390 9.24 76.23 7.31
CA PHE A 390 10.65 76.20 7.75
C PHE A 390 11.00 77.48 8.52
N SER A 391 10.17 78.57 8.40
CA SER A 391 10.46 79.82 9.13
C SER A 391 10.11 79.71 10.62
N LYS A 392 9.42 78.55 11.04
CA LYS A 392 8.90 78.42 12.42
C LYS A 392 9.47 77.16 13.08
N VAL A 393 10.39 76.52 12.46
CA VAL A 393 10.93 75.24 12.96
C VAL A 393 12.41 75.45 13.30
N SER A 394 12.89 74.95 14.44
CA SER A 394 14.30 75.07 14.87
C SER A 394 15.25 74.35 13.90
N ALA A 395 16.43 74.89 13.79
CA ALA A 395 17.49 74.29 12.93
C ALA A 395 17.69 72.80 13.25
N MET A 396 17.54 72.44 14.52
CA MET A 396 17.69 71.03 14.94
C MET A 396 16.52 70.17 14.43
N ASP A 397 15.33 70.58 14.41
CA ASP A 397 14.13 69.84 13.96
C ASP A 397 14.08 69.75 12.43
N LYS A 398 14.69 70.76 11.79
CA LYS A 398 14.80 70.69 10.31
C LYS A 398 15.77 69.59 9.90
N GLN A 399 16.82 69.50 10.65
CA GLN A 399 17.79 68.43 10.36
C GLN A 399 17.20 67.05 10.65
N ARG A 400 16.47 66.95 11.65
CA ARG A 400 15.88 65.65 12.04
C ARG A 400 14.84 65.18 11.02
N ILE A 401 13.99 66.09 10.55
CA ILE A 401 12.93 65.70 9.59
C ILE A 401 13.56 65.43 8.22
N MET A 402 14.64 66.18 7.85
CA MET A 402 15.31 65.94 6.55
C MET A 402 16.07 64.61 6.59
N ALA A 403 16.70 64.29 7.76
CA ALA A 403 17.37 62.98 7.91
C ALA A 403 16.37 61.83 7.82
N ALA A 404 15.19 62.00 8.46
CA ALA A 404 14.15 60.94 8.42
C ALA A 404 13.59 60.77 6.99
N ILE A 405 13.46 61.85 6.22
CA ILE A 405 12.96 61.79 4.83
C ILE A 405 14.02 61.10 3.95
N ARG A 406 15.24 61.45 4.20
CA ARG A 406 16.32 60.82 3.42
C ARG A 406 16.36 59.31 3.64
N GLU A 407 16.29 58.89 4.84
CA GLU A 407 16.26 57.45 5.16
C GLU A 407 15.05 56.76 4.54
N ALA A 408 13.93 57.37 4.63
CA ALA A 408 12.70 56.78 4.03
C ALA A 408 12.81 56.72 2.50
N ARG A 409 13.45 57.66 1.89
CA ARG A 409 13.59 57.68 0.42
C ARG A 409 14.57 56.61 -0.04
N GLU A 410 15.59 56.59 0.69
CA GLU A 410 16.56 55.53 0.34
C GLU A 410 15.93 54.14 0.42
N MET A 411 15.09 53.99 1.32
CA MET A 411 14.43 52.67 1.48
C MET A 411 13.41 52.43 0.36
N VAL A 412 12.70 53.42 -0.07
CA VAL A 412 11.67 53.27 -1.13
C VAL A 412 12.35 53.08 -2.48
N ASN A 413 13.61 53.70 -2.67
CA ASN A 413 14.27 53.72 -3.99
C ASN A 413 15.23 52.54 -4.14
N ASN A 414 15.36 51.79 -3.02
CA ASN A 414 16.24 50.61 -3.13
C ASN A 414 15.55 49.47 -3.91
N ASP A 415 15.78 49.36 -5.28
CA ASP A 415 15.20 48.35 -6.18
C ASP A 415 16.16 47.17 -6.33
N GLY A 416 17.29 46.98 -5.50
CA GLY A 416 18.26 45.86 -5.64
C GLY A 416 17.83 44.66 -4.77
N VAL A 417 18.33 43.31 -5.02
CA VAL A 417 18.24 41.86 -4.76
C VAL A 417 17.98 41.62 -3.27
N GLU A 418 17.88 42.73 -2.34
CA GLU A 418 17.39 42.44 -0.96
C GLU A 418 16.23 43.38 -0.61
N GLN A 419 15.08 43.25 -1.23
CA GLN A 419 13.86 44.02 -0.91
C GLN A 419 13.61 44.03 0.61
N GLY A 420 13.54 45.21 1.30
CA GLY A 420 13.18 45.35 2.73
C GLY A 420 11.90 44.58 3.09
N GLU A 421 11.91 43.80 4.24
CA GLU A 421 10.71 43.12 4.77
C GLU A 421 9.61 44.13 5.13
N THR A 422 8.29 43.69 4.87
CA THR A 422 7.11 44.55 5.17
C THR A 422 7.32 45.31 6.48
N TYR A 423 7.90 44.76 7.50
CA TYR A 423 8.03 45.40 8.82
C TYR A 423 9.01 46.59 8.76
N GLN A 424 9.91 46.49 7.93
CA GLN A 424 10.91 47.59 7.82
C GLN A 424 10.28 48.85 7.22
N TYR A 425 9.39 48.62 6.18
CA TYR A 425 8.68 49.79 5.61
C TYR A 425 7.73 50.39 6.64
N LYS A 426 7.07 49.53 7.35
CA LYS A 426 6.12 50.06 8.36
C LYS A 426 6.86 50.80 9.48
N LYS A 427 7.99 50.27 9.89
CA LYS A 427 8.78 50.92 10.95
C LYS A 427 9.24 52.32 10.50
N CYS A 428 9.76 52.35 9.32
CA CYS A 428 10.24 53.64 8.82
C CYS A 428 9.09 54.64 8.67
N LEU A 429 8.00 54.11 8.15
CA LEU A 429 6.80 54.97 8.09
C LEU A 429 6.44 55.53 9.47
N MET A 430 6.42 54.72 10.50
CA MET A 430 6.05 55.18 11.85
C MET A 430 7.06 56.23 12.36
N GLU A 431 8.29 55.97 12.09
CA GLU A 431 9.32 56.92 12.56
C GLU A 431 9.15 58.29 11.89
N LEU A 432 8.95 58.24 10.55
CA LEU A 432 8.74 59.52 9.83
C LEU A 432 7.50 60.25 10.33
N GLN A 433 6.42 59.55 10.53
CA GLN A 433 5.18 60.20 11.03
C GLN A 433 5.39 60.76 12.44
N SER A 434 6.07 59.98 13.26
CA SER A 434 6.29 60.44 14.65
C SER A 434 7.09 61.74 14.67
N VAL A 435 8.16 61.73 13.87
CA VAL A 435 9.00 62.96 13.86
C VAL A 435 8.20 64.13 13.30
N THR A 436 7.42 63.85 12.27
CA THR A 436 6.61 64.92 11.65
C THR A 436 5.56 65.45 12.62
N ASN A 437 4.85 64.59 13.28
CA ASN A 437 3.80 65.02 14.23
C ASN A 437 4.39 65.81 15.40
N GLU A 438 5.47 65.32 15.93
CA GLU A 438 6.13 66.05 17.03
C GLU A 438 6.50 67.48 16.61
N ILE A 439 6.97 67.60 15.49
CA ILE A 439 7.42 68.94 15.04
C ILE A 439 6.19 69.80 14.74
N MET A 440 5.18 69.20 14.10
CA MET A 440 3.93 69.95 13.87
C MET A 440 3.30 70.38 15.19
N GLY A 441 3.25 69.54 16.21
CA GLY A 441 2.73 69.86 17.55
C GLY A 441 3.47 71.05 18.16
N LYS A 442 4.77 71.14 17.99
CA LYS A 442 5.56 72.28 18.51
C LYS A 442 5.23 73.57 17.77
N ILE A 443 4.93 73.44 16.57
CA ILE A 443 4.55 74.63 15.77
C ILE A 443 3.18 75.13 16.20
N ASN A 444 2.20 74.26 16.49
CA ASN A 444 0.82 74.63 16.88
C ASN A 444 0.77 75.10 18.35
N SER A 445 1.64 74.62 19.30
CA SER A 445 1.75 75.05 20.71
C SER A 445 2.45 76.41 20.82
N ASP A 446 3.31 76.78 19.83
CA ASP A 446 3.92 78.14 19.74
C ASP A 446 2.89 79.16 19.26
N TYR A 447 1.69 78.72 18.71
CA TYR A 447 0.56 79.58 18.31
C TYR A 447 -0.36 79.86 19.49
N GLU A 448 -0.35 79.00 20.53
CA GLU A 448 -1.23 79.18 21.70
C GLU A 448 -0.48 79.92 22.82
N GLU A 449 0.87 80.07 22.74
CA GLU A 449 1.62 80.83 23.77
C GLU A 449 1.92 82.25 23.27
N GLY A 450 1.63 82.60 21.96
CA GLY A 450 1.80 83.99 21.45
C GLY A 450 0.48 84.77 21.50
N ASP A 451 -0.62 84.16 22.00
CA ASP A 451 -1.86 84.93 22.19
C ASP A 451 -2.17 85.09 23.68
N ASN A 452 -1.22 84.79 24.62
CA ASN A 452 -1.44 85.15 26.03
C ASN A 452 -0.23 85.95 26.55
N GLU A 453 0.33 86.84 25.90
CA GLU A 453 1.20 87.83 26.56
C GLU A 453 1.03 89.20 25.90
N ASP A 454 -0.12 89.95 26.19
CA ASP A 454 -0.14 91.42 26.34
C ASP A 454 1.06 92.07 25.63
#